data_AF-A0A1W9LHY8-F1
#
_entry.id   AF-A0A1W9LHY8-F1
#
_cell.length_a   1.000
_cell.length_b   1.000
_cell.length_c   1.000
_cell.angle_alpha   90.00
_cell.angle_beta   90.00
_cell.angle_gamma   90.00
#
_symmetry.space_group_name_H-M   'P 1'
#
loop_
_entity.id
_entity.type
_entity.pdbx_description
1 polymer ?
#
loop_
_entity_poly.entity_id
_entity_poly.type
_entity_poly.pdbx_seq_one_letter_code
_entity_poly.pdbx_strand_id
1 'polypeptide(L)'
;MILITVTPGGVTSNLMTHYAKGDVALSVALTSLSTVLSIFFVPLLLKAYCSNIPDVKVPVNTIALTITVLVIVPLCIGMLFRKINEARAKKLIPVFSILGIIALLFLIIAGILTQVRQFFL
;
A
#
# COMPACT_ATOMS: atom_id res chain seq x y z
N MET A 1 10.67 -1.93 12.11
CA MET A 1 10.22 -3.23 11.56
C MET A 1 8.73 -3.48 11.77
N ILE A 2 8.14 -3.17 12.94
CA ILE A 2 6.70 -3.38 13.24
C ILE A 2 5.76 -2.77 12.19
N LEU A 3 6.04 -1.55 11.72
CA LEU A 3 5.19 -0.90 10.71
C LEU A 3 5.09 -1.70 9.40
N ILE A 4 6.20 -2.30 8.97
CA ILE A 4 6.29 -3.05 7.71
C ILE A 4 5.49 -4.36 7.81
N THR A 5 5.49 -5.00 8.99
CA THR A 5 4.81 -6.29 9.21
C THR A 5 3.29 -6.16 9.32
N VAL A 6 2.78 -5.00 9.72
CA VAL A 6 1.33 -4.76 9.86
C VAL A 6 0.71 -4.17 8.59
N THR A 7 1.52 -3.68 7.64
CA THR A 7 1.05 -3.05 6.40
C THR A 7 0.48 -4.13 5.46
N PRO A 8 -0.64 -3.87 4.75
CA PRO A 8 -1.23 -4.83 3.83
C PRO A 8 -0.31 -5.16 2.63
N GLY A 9 -0.64 -6.23 1.91
CA GLY A 9 0.11 -6.68 0.73
C GLY A 9 0.15 -5.64 -0.39
N GLY A 10 1.19 -5.70 -1.22
CA GLY A 10 1.41 -4.79 -2.35
C GLY A 10 1.15 -5.41 -3.72
N VAL A 11 1.19 -4.59 -4.78
CA VAL A 11 0.95 -5.03 -6.17
C VAL A 11 1.97 -6.06 -6.68
N THR A 12 3.15 -6.12 -6.06
CA THR A 12 4.19 -7.11 -6.38
C THR A 12 3.73 -8.55 -6.10
N SER A 13 2.89 -8.78 -5.09
CA SER A 13 2.37 -10.13 -4.81
C SER A 13 1.58 -10.68 -6.00
N ASN A 14 0.80 -9.82 -6.67
CA ASN A 14 0.00 -10.21 -7.83
C ASN A 14 0.89 -10.65 -9.01
N LEU A 15 2.03 -9.98 -9.23
CA LEU A 15 3.02 -10.37 -10.25
C LEU A 15 3.67 -11.71 -9.90
N MET A 16 4.03 -11.92 -8.64
CA MET A 16 4.61 -13.19 -8.19
C MET A 16 3.60 -14.34 -8.33
N THR A 17 2.32 -14.13 -8.01
CA THR A 17 1.26 -15.11 -8.26
C THR A 17 1.15 -15.45 -9.75
N HIS A 18 1.24 -14.45 -10.63
CA HIS A 18 1.22 -14.69 -12.08
C HIS A 18 2.41 -15.54 -12.53
N TYR A 19 3.64 -15.22 -12.08
CA TYR A 19 4.83 -16.01 -12.42
C TYR A 19 4.80 -17.43 -11.84
N ALA A 20 4.19 -17.61 -10.67
CA ALA A 20 3.96 -18.90 -10.05
C ALA A 20 2.81 -19.70 -10.70
N LYS A 21 2.18 -19.18 -11.77
CA LYS A 21 0.99 -19.77 -12.42
C LYS A 21 -0.20 -19.97 -11.46
N GLY A 22 -0.31 -19.13 -10.43
CA GLY A 22 -1.42 -19.11 -9.50
C GLY A 22 -2.60 -18.26 -10.00
N ASP A 23 -3.66 -18.22 -9.20
CA ASP A 23 -4.85 -17.41 -9.50
C ASP A 23 -4.61 -15.91 -9.19
N VAL A 24 -4.37 -15.14 -10.24
CA VAL A 24 -4.15 -13.69 -10.16
C VAL A 24 -5.41 -12.96 -9.69
N ALA A 25 -6.61 -13.44 -10.06
CA ALA A 25 -7.85 -12.82 -9.64
C ALA A 25 -8.06 -12.97 -8.13
N LEU A 26 -7.74 -14.14 -7.58
CA LEU A 26 -7.76 -14.39 -6.14
C LEU A 26 -6.75 -13.52 -5.39
N SER A 27 -5.50 -13.42 -5.89
CA SER A 27 -4.46 -12.57 -5.28
C SER A 27 -4.90 -11.12 -5.22
N VAL A 28 -5.43 -10.58 -6.32
CA VAL A 28 -5.93 -9.20 -6.36
C VAL A 28 -7.07 -9.00 -5.37
N ALA A 29 -8.01 -9.94 -5.28
CA ALA A 29 -9.12 -9.86 -4.33
C ALA A 29 -8.63 -9.85 -2.88
N LEU A 30 -7.67 -10.70 -2.53
CA LEU A 30 -7.07 -10.76 -1.20
C LEU A 30 -6.30 -9.48 -0.85
N THR A 31 -5.56 -8.92 -1.80
CA THR A 31 -4.86 -7.63 -1.63
C THR A 31 -5.86 -6.50 -1.42
N SER A 32 -6.95 -6.44 -2.19
CA SER A 32 -8.01 -5.44 -1.97
C SER A 32 -8.69 -5.59 -0.61
N LEU A 33 -9.02 -6.82 -0.21
CA LEU A 33 -9.65 -7.09 1.08
C LEU A 33 -8.72 -6.72 2.25
N SER A 34 -7.45 -7.14 2.19
CA SER A 34 -6.46 -6.78 3.22
C SER A 34 -6.22 -5.28 3.31
N THR A 35 -6.24 -4.58 2.17
CA THR A 35 -6.14 -3.12 2.12
C THR A 35 -7.34 -2.46 2.81
N VAL A 36 -8.55 -2.93 2.58
CA VAL A 36 -9.75 -2.41 3.26
C VAL A 36 -9.70 -2.69 4.76
N LEU A 37 -9.33 -3.90 5.16
CA LEU A 37 -9.18 -4.27 6.58
C LEU A 37 -8.08 -3.47 7.29
N SER A 38 -7.05 -3.03 6.56
CA SER A 38 -5.91 -2.32 7.12
C SER A 38 -6.27 -1.04 7.87
N ILE A 39 -7.37 -0.36 7.51
CA ILE A 39 -7.85 0.86 8.19
C ILE A 39 -8.08 0.64 9.68
N PHE A 40 -8.52 -0.56 10.08
CA PHE A 40 -8.76 -0.93 11.47
C PHE A 40 -7.58 -1.71 12.05
N PHE A 41 -7.07 -2.69 11.31
CA PHE A 41 -6.04 -3.59 11.84
C PHE A 41 -4.67 -2.92 11.98
N VAL A 42 -4.24 -2.05 11.07
CA VAL A 42 -2.93 -1.37 11.16
C VAL A 42 -2.82 -0.51 12.42
N PRO A 43 -3.74 0.44 12.69
CA PRO A 43 -3.64 1.25 13.91
C PRO A 43 -3.79 0.40 15.19
N LEU A 44 -4.65 -0.62 15.18
CA LEU A 44 -4.86 -1.49 16.33
C LEU A 44 -3.60 -2.30 16.67
N LEU A 45 -3.00 -2.95 15.66
CA LEU A 45 -1.79 -3.74 15.83
C LEU A 45 -0.59 -2.86 16.19
N LEU A 46 -0.45 -1.67 15.59
CA LEU A 46 0.60 -0.72 15.98
C LEU A 46 0.46 -0.29 17.43
N LYS A 47 -0.76 0.03 17.89
CA LYS A 47 -0.99 0.37 19.28
C LYS A 47 -0.64 -0.80 20.21
N ALA A 48 -1.01 -2.02 19.84
CA ALA A 48 -0.72 -3.22 20.63
C ALA A 48 0.79 -3.50 20.73
N TYR A 49 1.49 -3.56 19.60
CA TYR A 49 2.92 -3.90 19.56
C TYR A 49 3.84 -2.80 20.06
N CYS A 50 3.48 -1.52 19.88
CA CYS A 50 4.29 -0.40 20.36
C CYS A 50 3.94 0.04 21.80
N SER A 51 2.92 -0.55 22.44
CA SER A 51 2.47 -0.16 23.79
C SER A 51 3.56 -0.24 24.87
N ASN A 52 4.51 -1.17 24.72
CA ASN A 52 5.59 -1.42 25.68
C ASN A 52 6.92 -0.75 25.26
N ILE A 53 6.94 0.03 24.18
CA ILE A 53 8.15 0.72 23.72
C ILE A 53 8.13 2.13 24.32
N PRO A 54 9.04 2.45 25.28
CA PRO A 54 9.14 3.80 25.81
C PRO A 54 9.44 4.79 24.68
N ASP A 55 8.89 6.00 24.79
CA ASP A 55 9.00 7.12 23.84
C ASP A 55 8.32 6.97 22.46
N VAL A 56 7.63 5.86 22.17
CA VAL A 56 6.86 5.70 20.92
C VAL A 56 5.39 6.04 21.12
N LYS A 57 5.01 7.28 20.78
CA LYS A 57 3.58 7.66 20.65
C LYS A 57 3.07 7.30 19.26
N VAL A 58 2.16 6.34 19.18
CA VAL A 58 1.47 5.97 17.94
C VAL A 58 0.26 6.89 17.74
N PRO A 59 0.26 7.81 16.76
CA PRO A 59 -0.89 8.65 16.47
C PRO A 59 -1.94 7.86 15.67
N VAL A 60 -2.70 7.01 16.38
CA VAL A 60 -3.69 6.09 15.80
C VAL A 60 -4.66 6.80 14.86
N ASN A 61 -5.20 7.96 15.27
CA ASN A 61 -6.15 8.74 14.48
C ASN A 61 -5.53 9.24 13.18
N THR A 62 -4.30 9.76 13.23
CA THR A 62 -3.58 10.25 12.05
C THR A 62 -3.29 9.12 11.07
N ILE A 63 -2.88 7.95 11.59
CA ILE A 63 -2.59 6.77 10.77
C ILE A 63 -3.87 6.28 10.07
N ALA A 64 -4.98 6.15 10.80
CA ALA A 64 -6.25 5.73 10.24
C ALA A 64 -6.75 6.72 9.15
N LEU A 65 -6.65 8.02 9.40
CA LEU A 65 -7.04 9.06 8.44
C LEU A 65 -6.14 9.01 7.19
N THR A 66 -4.83 8.86 7.38
CA THR A 66 -3.86 8.75 6.29
C THR A 66 -4.16 7.54 5.40
N ILE A 67 -4.39 6.37 5.98
CA ILE A 67 -4.74 5.15 5.22
C ILE A 67 -6.04 5.36 4.46
N THR A 68 -7.05 5.95 5.11
CA THR A 68 -8.34 6.21 4.48
C THR A 68 -8.19 7.11 3.25
N VAL A 69 -7.53 8.26 3.40
CA VAL A 69 -7.44 9.27 2.34
C VAL A 69 -6.46 8.86 1.24
N LEU A 70 -5.29 8.32 1.59
CA LEU A 70 -4.24 8.03 0.62
C LEU A 70 -4.36 6.65 -0.04
N VAL A 71 -5.10 5.71 0.57
CA VAL A 71 -5.20 4.34 0.07
C VAL A 71 -6.64 3.99 -0.29
N ILE A 72 -7.59 4.13 0.64
CA ILE A 72 -8.97 3.66 0.43
C ILE A 72 -9.69 4.52 -0.61
N VAL A 73 -9.60 5.85 -0.53
CA VAL A 73 -10.24 6.77 -1.47
C VAL A 73 -9.80 6.48 -2.93
N PRO A 74 -8.50 6.49 -3.29
CA PRO A 74 -8.08 6.20 -4.66
C PRO A 74 -8.40 4.77 -5.09
N LEU A 75 -8.35 3.79 -4.17
CA LEU A 75 -8.74 2.41 -4.47
C LEU A 75 -10.23 2.32 -4.84
N CYS A 76 -11.12 2.92 -4.05
CA CYS A 76 -12.55 2.94 -4.33
C CYS A 76 -12.85 3.67 -5.64
N ILE A 77 -12.19 4.81 -5.91
CA ILE A 77 -12.34 5.55 -7.16
C ILE A 77 -11.90 4.68 -8.35
N GLY A 78 -10.74 4.03 -8.28
CA GLY A 78 -10.24 3.16 -9.33
C GLY A 78 -11.15 1.95 -9.60
N MET A 79 -11.67 1.32 -8.54
CA MET A 79 -12.62 0.20 -8.66
C MET A 79 -13.96 0.64 -9.24
N LEU A 80 -14.49 1.78 -8.81
CA LEU A 80 -15.75 2.32 -9.33
C LEU A 80 -15.60 2.73 -10.80
N PHE A 81 -14.49 3.37 -11.16
CA PHE A 81 -14.18 3.71 -12.55
C PHE A 81 -14.11 2.46 -13.44
N ARG A 82 -13.46 1.39 -12.97
CA ARG A 82 -13.43 0.10 -13.66
C ARG A 82 -14.82 -0.53 -13.80
N LYS A 83 -15.68 -0.40 -12.79
CA LYS A 83 -17.07 -0.90 -12.84
C LYS A 83 -17.91 -0.14 -13.89
N ILE A 84 -17.73 1.18 -14.00
CA ILE A 84 -18.51 2.01 -14.94
C ILE A 84 -18.05 1.80 -16.38
N ASN A 85 -16.74 1.70 -16.63
CA ASN A 85 -16.21 1.58 -17.99
C ASN A 85 -14.97 0.68 -18.07
N GLU A 86 -15.21 -0.64 -18.11
CA GLU A 86 -14.16 -1.65 -18.14
C GLU A 86 -13.23 -1.50 -19.35
N ALA A 87 -13.77 -1.16 -20.53
CA ALA A 87 -12.98 -1.00 -21.75
C ALA A 87 -11.96 0.16 -21.65
N ARG A 88 -12.37 1.30 -21.06
CA ARG A 88 -11.46 2.42 -20.80
C ARG A 88 -10.47 2.10 -19.69
N ALA A 89 -10.92 1.44 -18.62
CA ALA A 89 -10.05 1.01 -17.55
C ALA A 89 -8.94 0.09 -18.08
N LYS A 90 -9.26 -0.90 -18.91
CA LYS A 90 -8.27 -1.81 -19.53
C LYS A 90 -7.21 -1.08 -20.36
N LYS A 91 -7.58 -0.02 -21.10
CA LYS A 91 -6.63 0.81 -21.86
C LYS A 91 -5.71 1.63 -20.96
N LEU A 92 -6.18 2.01 -19.78
CA LEU A 92 -5.43 2.83 -18.82
C LEU A 92 -4.51 1.99 -17.92
N ILE A 93 -4.78 0.70 -17.72
CA ILE A 93 -3.93 -0.22 -16.94
C ILE A 93 -2.43 -0.05 -17.23
N PRO A 94 -1.94 -0.17 -18.49
CA PRO A 94 -0.49 -0.09 -18.75
C PRO A 94 0.10 1.27 -18.36
N VAL A 95 -0.64 2.36 -18.56
CA VAL A 95 -0.20 3.71 -18.21
C VAL A 95 -0.05 3.85 -16.70
N PHE A 96 -1.06 3.43 -15.93
CA PHE A 96 -1.01 3.47 -14.47
C PHE A 96 0.02 2.51 -13.88
N SER A 97 0.26 1.35 -14.51
CA SER A 97 1.31 0.42 -14.09
C SER A 97 2.70 1.05 -14.24
N ILE A 98 2.99 1.69 -15.38
CA ILE A 98 4.26 2.39 -15.61
C ILE A 98 4.42 3.55 -14.62
N LEU A 99 3.37 4.36 -14.45
CA LEU A 99 3.36 5.47 -13.50
C LEU A 99 3.63 4.99 -12.06
N GLY A 100 3.03 3.87 -11.67
CA GLY A 100 3.25 3.24 -10.36
C GLY A 100 4.69 2.76 -10.17
N ILE A 101 5.29 2.14 -11.19
CA ILE A 101 6.70 1.71 -11.14
C ILE A 101 7.64 2.91 -11.00
N ILE A 102 7.41 3.98 -11.79
CA ILE A 102 8.21 5.21 -11.72
C ILE A 102 8.07 5.86 -10.34
N ALA A 103 6.85 5.98 -9.82
CA ALA A 103 6.61 6.56 -8.51
C ALA A 103 7.28 5.75 -7.38
N LEU A 104 7.25 4.42 -7.46
CA LEU A 104 7.89 3.53 -6.50
C LEU A 104 9.42 3.65 -6.54
N LEU A 105 10.02 3.66 -7.74
CA LEU A 105 11.46 3.89 -7.91
C LEU A 105 11.87 5.26 -7.39
N PHE A 106 11.10 6.30 -7.68
CA PHE A 106 11.32 7.65 -7.17
C PHE A 106 11.30 7.69 -5.64
N LEU A 107 10.30 7.06 -4.99
CA LEU A 107 10.21 6.97 -3.54
C LEU A 107 11.42 6.24 -2.92
N ILE A 108 11.87 5.14 -3.52
CA ILE A 108 13.05 4.40 -3.05
C ILE A 108 14.29 5.26 -3.15
N ILE A 109 14.54 5.89 -4.30
CA ILE A 109 15.72 6.73 -4.52
C ILE A 109 15.71 7.93 -3.56
N ALA A 110 14.58 8.62 -3.44
CA ALA A 110 14.42 9.71 -2.49
C ALA A 110 14.68 9.27 -1.05
N GLY A 111 14.14 8.10 -0.65
CA GLY A 111 14.38 7.51 0.67
C GLY A 111 15.86 7.24 0.93
N ILE A 112 16.55 6.59 -0.01
CA ILE A 112 17.99 6.31 0.11
C ILE A 112 18.80 7.61 0.20
N LEU A 113 18.52 8.58 -0.68
CA LEU A 113 19.22 9.88 -0.67
C LEU A 113 19.04 10.62 0.66
N THR A 114 17.85 10.57 1.26
CA THR A 114 17.59 11.17 2.58
C THR A 114 18.36 10.47 3.70
N GLN A 115 18.45 9.14 3.67
CA GLN A 115 19.26 8.38 4.64
C GLN A 115 20.76 8.64 4.48
N VAL A 116 21.27 8.65 3.25
CA VAL A 116 22.68 8.94 2.97
C VAL A 116 23.03 10.35 3.47
N ARG A 117 22.16 11.34 3.21
CA ARG A 117 22.37 12.70 3.71
C ARG A 117 22.37 12.79 5.24
N GLN A 118 21.54 12.00 5.93
CA GLN A 118 21.52 11.91 7.40
C GLN A 118 22.75 11.21 7.98
N PHE A 119 23.41 10.33 7.22
CA PHE A 119 24.62 9.63 7.66
C PHE A 119 25.89 10.46 7.50
N PHE A 120 25.93 11.38 6.52
CA PHE A 120 27.08 12.25 6.26
C PHE A 120 27.05 13.60 7.02
N LEU A 121 26.01 13.87 7.82
CA LEU A 121 25.87 15.05 8.69
C LEU A 121 25.88 14.62 10.16
#